data_AF-R6MQJ0-F1
#
_entry.id   AF-R6MQJ0-F1
#
_cell.length_a   1.000
_cell.length_b   1.000
_cell.length_c   1.000
_cell.angle_alpha   90.00
_cell.angle_beta   90.00
_cell.angle_gamma   90.00
#
_symmetry.space_group_name_H-M   'P 1'
#
loop_
_entity.id
_entity.type
_entity.pdbx_description
1 polymer ?
#
loop_
_entity_poly.entity_id
_entity_poly.type
_entity_poly.pdbx_seq_one_letter_code
_entity_poly.pdbx_strand_id
1 'polypeptide(L)'
;METPDRSRLFAVQTPQVFDVDLLRGALQNAQEKQLPVTDDCSAVEAIGKIVFLTEGSEENIKITTPLDLELAEAILRRRREA
;
A
#
# COMPACT_ATOMS: atom_id res chain seq x y z
N MET A 1 -6.58 22.76 -11.28
CA MET A 1 -6.57 21.55 -10.43
C MET A 1 -8.00 21.30 -10.01
N GLU A 2 -8.50 20.09 -10.22
CA GLU A 2 -9.83 19.66 -9.79
C GLU A 2 -9.68 18.75 -8.56
N THR A 3 -10.64 18.81 -7.64
CA THR A 3 -10.67 17.91 -6.48
C THR A 3 -11.16 16.53 -6.91
N PRO A 4 -10.37 15.46 -6.73
CA PRO A 4 -10.80 14.12 -7.12
C PRO A 4 -11.95 13.61 -6.24
N ASP A 5 -12.83 12.79 -6.81
CA ASP A 5 -13.92 12.14 -6.09
C ASP A 5 -13.37 11.10 -5.09
N ARG A 6 -13.53 11.38 -3.80
CA ARG A 6 -13.05 10.54 -2.70
C ARG A 6 -13.66 9.14 -2.71
N SER A 7 -14.87 8.96 -3.25
CA SER A 7 -15.53 7.65 -3.29
C SER A 7 -14.80 6.62 -4.18
N ARG A 8 -13.88 7.10 -5.01
CA ARG A 8 -13.09 6.30 -5.96
C ARG A 8 -11.64 6.10 -5.53
N LEU A 9 -11.26 6.60 -4.35
CA LEU A 9 -9.87 6.60 -3.88
C LEU A 9 -9.72 5.72 -2.64
N PHE A 10 -8.61 4.99 -2.59
CA PHE A 10 -8.24 4.14 -1.47
C PHE A 10 -6.81 4.48 -1.02
N ALA A 11 -6.59 4.46 0.30
CA ALA A 11 -5.25 4.52 0.85
C ALA A 11 -4.66 3.10 0.82
N VAL A 12 -3.64 2.88 0.00
CA VAL A 12 -3.01 1.57 -0.13
C VAL A 12 -2.15 1.26 1.11
N GLN A 13 -2.25 0.04 1.61
CA GLN A 13 -1.52 -0.46 2.78
C GLN A 13 -0.74 -1.74 2.44
N THR A 14 0.08 -2.20 3.39
CA THR A 14 0.74 -3.52 3.36
C THR A 14 0.14 -4.42 4.46
N PRO A 15 0.22 -5.76 4.36
CA PRO A 15 0.90 -6.55 3.33
C PRO A 15 0.19 -6.48 1.97
N GLN A 16 0.98 -6.48 0.91
CA GLN A 16 0.53 -6.72 -0.47
C GLN A 16 0.96 -8.15 -0.84
N VAL A 17 0.05 -8.96 -1.37
CA VAL A 17 0.29 -10.39 -1.60
C VAL A 17 0.16 -10.71 -3.07
N PHE A 18 1.22 -11.29 -3.64
CA PHE A 18 1.28 -11.68 -5.04
C PHE A 18 1.93 -13.06 -5.19
N ASP A 19 1.63 -13.73 -6.29
CA ASP A 19 2.44 -14.85 -6.76
C ASP A 19 3.88 -14.38 -7.00
N VAL A 20 4.85 -15.21 -6.61
CA VAL A 20 6.26 -14.81 -6.59
C VAL A 20 6.82 -14.59 -8.00
N ASP A 21 6.39 -15.39 -8.97
CA ASP A 21 6.88 -15.28 -10.35
C ASP A 21 6.23 -14.08 -11.05
N LEU A 22 4.95 -13.84 -10.76
CA LEU A 22 4.25 -12.63 -11.18
C LEU A 22 4.96 -11.36 -10.67
N LEU A 23 5.20 -11.26 -9.36
CA LEU A 23 5.80 -10.07 -8.77
C LEU A 23 7.23 -9.86 -9.26
N ARG A 24 8.02 -10.94 -9.37
CA ARG A 24 9.39 -10.85 -9.91
C ARG A 24 9.40 -10.32 -11.34
N GLY A 25 8.52 -10.83 -12.20
CA GLY A 25 8.39 -10.35 -13.58
C GLY A 25 7.95 -8.89 -13.66
N ALA A 26 7.02 -8.48 -12.80
CA ALA A 26 6.54 -7.09 -12.71
C ALA A 26 7.67 -6.13 -12.30
N LEU A 27 8.40 -6.45 -11.22
CA LEU A 27 9.51 -5.64 -10.72
C LEU A 27 10.67 -5.58 -11.72
N GLN A 28 10.99 -6.69 -12.40
CA GLN A 28 11.99 -6.70 -13.46
C GLN A 28 11.57 -5.79 -14.62
N ASN A 29 10.30 -5.84 -15.05
CA ASN A 29 9.78 -4.97 -16.10
C ASN A 29 9.87 -3.49 -15.72
N ALA A 30 9.50 -3.17 -14.47
CA ALA A 30 9.59 -1.82 -13.94
C ALA A 30 11.04 -1.30 -13.92
N GLN A 31 12.00 -2.15 -13.53
CA GLN A 31 13.41 -1.80 -13.53
C GLN A 31 13.95 -1.57 -14.95
N GLU A 32 13.68 -2.48 -15.89
CA GLU A 32 14.16 -2.37 -17.28
C GLU A 32 13.61 -1.12 -17.98
N LYS A 33 12.35 -0.77 -17.71
CA LYS A 33 11.68 0.41 -18.29
C LYS A 33 11.82 1.67 -17.45
N GLN A 34 12.52 1.62 -16.31
CA GLN A 34 12.69 2.73 -15.38
C GLN A 34 11.36 3.36 -14.96
N LEU A 35 10.35 2.53 -14.70
CA LEU A 35 9.03 2.99 -14.30
C LEU A 35 9.05 3.51 -12.85
N PRO A 36 8.37 4.63 -12.56
CA PRO A 36 8.29 5.19 -11.21
C PRO A 36 7.25 4.42 -10.37
N VAL A 37 7.57 3.18 -9.99
CA VAL A 37 6.73 2.35 -9.11
C VAL A 37 6.96 2.75 -7.65
N THR A 38 5.88 2.82 -6.87
CA THR A 38 5.93 3.22 -5.45
C THR A 38 5.64 2.07 -4.48
N ASP A 39 5.07 0.98 -4.99
CA ASP A 39 4.69 -0.23 -4.27
C ASP A 39 4.61 -1.43 -5.22
N ASP A 40 4.30 -2.62 -4.70
CA ASP A 40 4.22 -3.84 -5.51
C ASP A 40 2.96 -3.85 -6.40
N CYS A 41 1.85 -3.26 -5.93
CA CYS A 41 0.63 -3.10 -6.71
C CYS A 41 0.88 -2.32 -8.02
N SER A 42 1.52 -1.14 -7.94
CA SER A 42 1.81 -0.31 -9.11
C SER A 42 2.75 -1.01 -10.10
N ALA A 43 3.68 -1.85 -9.63
CA ALA A 43 4.49 -2.68 -10.52
C ALA A 43 3.66 -3.73 -11.26
N VAL A 44 2.74 -4.41 -10.57
CA VAL A 44 1.87 -5.44 -11.15
C VAL A 44 0.84 -4.82 -12.11
N GLU A 45 0.28 -3.66 -11.80
CA GLU A 45 -0.61 -2.90 -12.69
C GLU A 45 0.12 -2.46 -13.97
N ALA A 46 1.40 -2.09 -13.88
CA ALA A 46 2.19 -1.64 -15.03
C ALA A 46 2.39 -2.73 -16.11
N ILE A 47 2.28 -4.01 -15.74
CA ILE A 47 2.30 -5.14 -16.69
C ILE A 47 0.89 -5.57 -17.13
N GLY A 48 -0.13 -4.73 -16.89
CA GLY A 48 -1.50 -4.93 -17.34
C GLY A 48 -2.30 -5.96 -16.54
N LYS A 49 -1.85 -6.28 -15.32
CA LYS A 49 -2.54 -7.22 -14.43
C LYS A 49 -3.49 -6.47 -13.50
N ILE A 50 -4.57 -7.15 -13.11
CA ILE A 50 -5.59 -6.60 -12.22
C ILE A 50 -5.15 -6.83 -10.78
N VAL A 51 -5.17 -5.78 -9.97
CA VAL A 51 -4.99 -5.83 -8.52
C VAL A 51 -6.36 -5.78 -7.87
N PHE A 52 -6.55 -6.60 -6.83
CA PHE A 52 -7.77 -6.63 -6.04
C PHE A 52 -7.55 -5.95 -4.69
N LEU A 53 -8.58 -5.25 -4.22
CA LEU A 53 -8.57 -4.59 -2.91
C LEU A 53 -9.22 -5.49 -1.87
N THR A 54 -8.69 -5.46 -0.66
CA THR A 54 -9.30 -6.01 0.55
C THR A 54 -9.47 -4.89 1.55
N GLU A 55 -10.47 -5.00 2.42
CA GLU A 55 -10.62 -4.07 3.54
C GLU A 55 -9.39 -4.14 4.46
N GLY A 56 -8.80 -2.98 4.74
CA GLY A 56 -7.70 -2.80 5.66
C GLY A 56 -8.16 -2.25 7.01
N SER A 57 -7.22 -2.06 7.92
CA SER A 57 -7.50 -1.40 9.21
C SER A 57 -6.91 0.01 9.18
N GLU A 58 -7.69 1.00 9.63
CA GLU A 58 -7.18 2.37 9.83
C GLU A 58 -6.04 2.43 10.85
N GLU A 59 -5.94 1.44 11.73
CA GLU A 59 -4.85 1.31 12.69
C GLU A 59 -3.55 0.79 12.07
N ASN A 60 -3.58 0.28 10.83
CA ASN A 60 -2.41 -0.19 10.10
C ASN A 60 -1.66 1.00 9.47
N ILE A 61 -1.19 1.89 10.33
CA ILE A 61 -0.52 3.12 9.93
C ILE A 61 0.93 2.85 9.52
N LYS A 62 1.41 3.62 8.54
CA LYS A 62 2.84 3.72 8.25
C LYS A 62 3.44 4.81 9.14
N ILE A 63 4.44 4.46 9.93
CA ILE A 63 5.19 5.44 10.74
C ILE A 63 6.14 6.20 9.80
N THR A 64 5.86 7.48 9.57
CA THR A 64 6.60 8.36 8.65
C THR A 64 7.06 9.66 9.30
N THR A 65 6.45 10.03 10.42
CA THR A 65 6.73 11.23 11.21
C THR A 65 6.88 10.89 12.69
N PRO A 66 7.51 11.75 13.51
CA PRO A 66 7.58 11.53 14.95
C PRO A 66 6.21 11.43 15.62
N LEU A 67 5.20 12.17 15.14
CA LEU A 67 3.84 12.12 15.68
C LEU A 67 3.18 10.75 15.49
N ASP A 68 3.53 10.04 14.41
CA ASP A 68 2.97 8.70 14.14
C ASP A 68 3.38 7.69 15.23
N LEU A 69 4.49 7.91 15.93
CA LEU A 69 4.90 7.08 17.07
C LEU A 69 3.93 7.20 18.24
N GLU A 70 3.54 8.43 18.60
CA GLU A 70 2.57 8.68 19.67
C GLU A 70 1.22 8.02 19.35
N LEU A 71 0.79 8.11 18.08
CA LEU A 71 -0.43 7.45 17.61
C LEU A 71 -0.31 5.93 17.65
N ALA A 72 0.80 5.35 17.18
CA ALA A 72 1.05 3.92 17.20
C ALA A 72 1.02 3.36 18.64
N GLU A 73 1.65 4.07 19.58
CA GLU A 73 1.63 3.68 21.00
C GLU A 73 0.21 3.70 21.58
N ALA A 74 -0.58 4.73 21.27
CA ALA A 74 -1.97 4.83 21.72
C ALA A 74 -2.83 3.69 21.16
N ILE A 75 -2.67 3.35 19.87
CA ILE A 75 -3.34 2.21 19.21
C ILE A 75 -2.98 0.90 19.93
N LEU A 76 -1.69 0.64 20.14
CA LEU A 76 -1.22 -0.59 20.78
C LEU A 76 -1.68 -0.72 22.23
N ARG A 77 -1.72 0.39 22.98
CA ARG A 77 -2.26 0.41 24.34
C ARG A 77 -3.74 0.03 24.34
N ARG A 78 -4.55 0.67 23.48
CA ARG A 78 -5.99 0.35 23.35
C ARG A 78 -6.24 -1.12 23.03
N ARG A 79 -5.45 -1.72 22.11
CA ARG A 79 -5.57 -3.15 21.76
C ARG A 79 -5.28 -4.10 22.91
N ARG A 80 -4.43 -3.72 23.87
CA ARG A 80 -4.12 -4.55 25.05
C ARG A 80 -5.18 -4.47 26.13
N GLU A 81 -5.94 -3.38 26.16
CA GLU A 81 -6.99 -3.12 27.15
C GLU A 81 -8.36 -3.66 26.73
N ALA A 82 -8.53 -3.94 25.44
CA ALA A 82 -9.71 -4.59 24.85
C ALA A 82 -9.63 -6.12 24.96
#